data_AF-A0A969XRS5-F1
#
_entry.id   AF-A0A969XRS5-F1
#
_cell.length_a   1.000
_cell.length_b   1.000
_cell.length_c   1.000
_cell.angle_alpha   90.00
_cell.angle_beta   90.00
_cell.angle_gamma   90.00
#
_symmetry.space_group_name_H-M   'P 1'
#
loop_
_entity.id
_entity.type
_entity.pdbx_description
1 polymer ?
#
loop_
_entity_poly.entity_id
_entity_poly.type
_entity_poly.pdbx_seq_one_letter_code
_entity_poly.pdbx_strand_id
1 'polypeptide(L)'
;MTDARLTSGTPTSPRVYERIIFTGGDATHGVLHIDYTLHDVVVRDCIIDSGPQNGLTINALDNAVVSNIRFENVIVRPQPRMGVEVTDRTSSGRTTNNWHHLTFDRVTIEPQGSEAFSLCSAMTGDTATTIRDMTIEGSGNRPDLYSWGQGFEINKARGVTVDGLTIMQTRGAAFNLQGPRADTDMLWRFSRVMADMRVRDDQQTEPMGSAAQVVYCKNATGWRFSGTVVTAPTGSHNGYLDNVHGADFTGTTWLRPGSKPYVSQVNGSSGNIALP
;
A
#
# COMPACT_ATOMS: atom_id res chain seq x y z
N MET A 1 2.52 14.58 -25.06
CA MET A 1 2.58 14.40 -23.60
C MET A 1 1.35 15.06 -23.04
N THR A 2 0.40 14.28 -22.55
CA THR A 2 -0.86 14.81 -22.01
C THR A 2 -0.76 14.83 -20.50
N ASP A 3 -0.83 16.04 -19.92
CA ASP A 3 -1.47 16.26 -18.61
C ASP A 3 -2.90 15.73 -18.72
N ALA A 4 -3.04 14.40 -18.62
CA ALA A 4 -4.27 13.72 -18.95
C ALA A 4 -5.18 13.75 -17.72
N ARG A 5 -5.98 14.79 -17.62
CA ARG A 5 -7.15 14.76 -16.76
C ARG A 5 -8.06 13.63 -17.23
N LEU A 6 -8.20 12.60 -16.39
CA LEU A 6 -9.10 11.48 -16.66
C LEU A 6 -10.55 11.97 -16.61
N THR A 7 -11.42 11.29 -17.33
CA THR A 7 -12.85 11.60 -17.41
C THR A 7 -13.65 10.37 -17.02
N SER A 8 -14.73 10.56 -16.26
CA SER A 8 -15.59 9.46 -15.84
C SER A 8 -16.22 8.72 -17.03
N GLY A 9 -16.47 7.43 -16.84
CA GLY A 9 -17.33 6.64 -17.70
C GLY A 9 -18.72 6.44 -17.10
N THR A 10 -19.33 5.30 -17.40
CA THR A 10 -20.52 4.79 -16.72
C THR A 10 -20.29 3.33 -16.31
N PRO A 11 -21.08 2.77 -15.37
CA PRO A 11 -20.89 1.39 -14.93
C PRO A 11 -20.98 0.35 -16.06
N THR A 12 -21.78 0.60 -17.10
CA THR A 12 -21.94 -0.28 -18.27
C THR A 12 -21.01 0.06 -19.43
N SER A 13 -20.33 1.20 -19.38
CA SER A 13 -19.40 1.67 -20.41
C SER A 13 -18.29 2.51 -19.75
N PRO A 14 -17.36 1.86 -19.03
CA PRO A 14 -16.29 2.57 -18.34
C PRO A 14 -15.37 3.27 -19.34
N ARG A 15 -14.77 4.40 -18.92
CA ARG A 15 -13.78 5.10 -19.74
C ARG A 15 -12.45 4.36 -19.66
N VAL A 16 -11.90 3.98 -20.81
CA VAL A 16 -10.66 3.20 -20.89
C VAL A 16 -9.50 4.08 -21.37
N TYR A 17 -8.40 4.07 -20.62
CA TYR A 17 -7.11 4.66 -20.94
C TYR A 17 -6.11 3.52 -21.09
N GLU A 18 -5.58 3.32 -22.30
CA GLU A 18 -4.82 2.13 -22.63
C GLU A 18 -3.55 2.45 -23.42
N ARG A 19 -2.42 1.80 -23.07
CA ARG A 19 -1.12 1.98 -23.72
C ARG A 19 -0.65 3.44 -23.72
N ILE A 20 -0.86 4.11 -22.58
CA ILE A 20 -0.46 5.50 -22.36
C ILE A 20 0.77 5.52 -21.44
N ILE A 21 1.72 6.39 -21.76
CA ILE A 21 2.77 6.81 -20.83
C ILE A 21 2.33 8.16 -20.25
N PHE A 22 1.93 8.15 -18.98
CA PHE A 22 1.64 9.37 -18.23
C PHE A 22 2.96 10.01 -17.80
N THR A 23 3.09 11.29 -18.09
CA THR A 23 4.27 12.12 -17.79
C THR A 23 3.78 13.44 -17.23
N GLY A 24 4.57 14.11 -16.39
CA GLY A 24 4.23 15.43 -15.86
C GLY A 24 4.41 15.51 -14.36
N GLY A 25 3.45 16.17 -13.70
CA GLY A 25 3.53 16.48 -12.27
C GLY A 25 4.44 17.67 -11.98
N ASP A 26 4.45 18.07 -10.71
CA ASP A 26 5.29 19.14 -10.18
C ASP A 26 5.67 18.84 -8.71
N ALA A 27 6.32 19.79 -8.04
CA ALA A 27 6.75 19.62 -6.64
C ALA A 27 5.60 19.30 -5.66
N THR A 28 4.34 19.53 -6.07
CA THR A 28 3.12 19.37 -5.27
C THR A 28 2.13 18.35 -5.86
N HIS A 29 2.23 18.04 -7.16
CA HIS A 29 1.35 17.09 -7.84
C HIS A 29 2.12 15.89 -8.40
N GLY A 30 1.62 14.68 -8.12
CA GLY A 30 2.11 13.46 -8.77
C GLY A 30 1.85 13.44 -10.28
N VAL A 31 2.51 12.52 -10.98
CA VAL A 31 2.43 12.37 -12.44
C VAL A 31 0.99 12.13 -12.91
N LEU A 32 0.24 11.30 -12.21
CA LEU A 32 -1.20 11.16 -12.35
C LEU A 32 -1.88 11.60 -11.05
N HIS A 33 -2.46 12.79 -11.06
CA HIS A 33 -3.12 13.38 -9.89
C HIS A 33 -4.64 13.41 -10.08
N ILE A 34 -5.38 12.89 -9.10
CA ILE A 34 -6.84 12.84 -9.08
C ILE A 34 -7.32 13.45 -7.77
N ASP A 35 -7.76 14.70 -7.82
CA ASP A 35 -8.36 15.45 -6.69
C ASP A 35 -9.80 15.92 -7.00
N TYR A 36 -10.40 15.35 -8.04
CA TYR A 36 -11.74 15.65 -8.55
C TYR A 36 -12.59 14.38 -8.61
N THR A 37 -13.91 14.55 -8.72
CA THR A 37 -14.84 13.42 -8.91
C THR A 37 -14.47 12.64 -10.16
N LEU A 38 -14.21 11.34 -9.99
CA LEU A 38 -13.84 10.44 -11.07
C LEU A 38 -14.41 9.06 -10.78
N HIS A 39 -15.10 8.47 -11.75
CA HIS A 39 -15.67 7.15 -11.58
C HIS A 39 -15.78 6.35 -12.87
N ASP A 40 -15.83 5.03 -12.72
CA ASP A 40 -15.98 4.06 -13.82
C ASP A 40 -14.86 4.19 -14.86
N VAL A 41 -13.62 4.09 -14.39
CA VAL A 41 -12.41 4.25 -15.21
C VAL A 41 -11.56 2.98 -15.20
N VAL A 42 -10.96 2.66 -16.34
CA VAL A 42 -9.93 1.62 -16.47
C VAL A 42 -8.68 2.26 -17.04
N VAL A 43 -7.58 2.18 -16.29
CA VAL A 43 -6.24 2.51 -16.76
C VAL A 43 -5.50 1.19 -16.94
N ARG A 44 -5.18 0.82 -18.19
CA ARG A 44 -4.60 -0.50 -18.47
C ARG A 44 -3.41 -0.46 -19.41
N ASP A 45 -2.45 -1.36 -19.20
CA ASP A 45 -1.24 -1.46 -20.03
C ASP A 45 -0.50 -0.12 -20.13
N CYS A 46 -0.46 0.64 -19.04
CA CYS A 46 0.06 1.99 -18.98
C CYS A 46 1.34 2.08 -18.15
N ILE A 47 2.10 3.15 -18.38
CA ILE A 47 3.24 3.52 -17.56
C ILE A 47 2.92 4.86 -16.90
N ILE A 48 3.11 4.94 -15.59
CA ILE A 48 3.22 6.21 -14.87
C ILE A 48 4.72 6.47 -14.74
N ASP A 49 5.22 7.39 -15.56
CA ASP A 49 6.66 7.64 -15.69
C ASP A 49 7.21 8.37 -14.46
N SER A 50 8.54 8.51 -14.35
CA SER A 50 9.18 9.24 -13.27
C SER A 50 8.78 10.72 -13.30
N GLY A 51 8.43 11.25 -12.13
CA GLY A 51 8.07 12.65 -11.92
C GLY A 51 8.78 13.28 -10.73
N PRO A 52 8.48 14.55 -10.44
CA PRO A 52 9.13 15.33 -9.39
C PRO A 52 8.60 15.06 -7.96
N GLN A 53 7.51 14.30 -7.80
CA GLN A 53 6.91 14.02 -6.49
C GLN A 53 6.44 12.57 -6.35
N ASN A 54 5.15 12.30 -6.53
CA ASN A 54 4.56 10.97 -6.52
C ASN A 54 4.28 10.47 -7.95
N GLY A 55 4.04 9.18 -8.11
CA GLY A 55 3.60 8.59 -9.37
C GLY A 55 2.09 8.82 -9.55
N LEU A 56 1.30 8.04 -8.81
CA LEU A 56 -0.16 8.16 -8.74
C LEU A 56 -0.56 8.78 -7.41
N THR A 57 -1.36 9.84 -7.47
CA THR A 57 -2.01 10.43 -6.31
C THR A 57 -3.51 10.46 -6.51
N ILE A 58 -4.27 9.84 -5.61
CA ILE A 58 -5.71 10.03 -5.47
C ILE A 58 -5.94 10.78 -4.15
N ASN A 59 -6.40 12.03 -4.22
CA ASN A 59 -6.71 12.86 -3.07
C ASN A 59 -8.22 13.12 -3.04
N ALA A 60 -8.98 12.27 -2.36
CA ALA A 60 -10.42 12.44 -2.27
C ALA A 60 -10.76 13.61 -1.33
N LEU A 61 -11.27 14.71 -1.89
CA LEU A 61 -11.67 15.94 -1.18
C LEU A 61 -13.14 15.88 -0.72
N ASP A 62 -13.56 16.78 0.16
CA ASP A 62 -14.93 16.80 0.73
C ASP A 62 -16.04 16.76 -0.35
N ASN A 63 -15.81 17.44 -1.48
CA ASN A 63 -16.72 17.56 -2.62
C ASN A 63 -16.36 16.65 -3.82
N ALA A 64 -15.41 15.74 -3.67
CA ALA A 64 -14.94 14.87 -4.75
C ALA A 64 -15.04 13.40 -4.35
N VAL A 65 -15.77 12.60 -5.14
CA VAL A 65 -15.89 11.15 -4.93
C VAL A 65 -15.11 10.43 -6.02
N VAL A 66 -14.21 9.54 -5.62
CA VAL A 66 -13.37 8.75 -6.52
C VAL A 66 -13.73 7.28 -6.37
N SER A 67 -14.31 6.65 -7.38
CA SER A 67 -14.80 5.28 -7.20
C SER A 67 -14.84 4.43 -8.46
N ASN A 68 -14.82 3.11 -8.28
CA ASN A 68 -14.87 2.15 -9.38
C ASN A 68 -13.77 2.42 -10.43
N ILE A 69 -12.53 2.50 -9.97
CA ILE A 69 -11.35 2.69 -10.83
C ILE A 69 -10.49 1.44 -10.80
N ARG A 70 -10.08 0.98 -11.98
CA ARG A 70 -9.21 -0.18 -12.14
C ARG A 70 -7.89 0.23 -12.78
N PHE A 71 -6.78 -0.12 -12.15
CA PHE A 71 -5.43 -0.05 -12.69
C PHE A 71 -4.99 -1.47 -13.02
N GLU A 72 -4.79 -1.78 -14.30
CA GLU A 72 -4.56 -3.14 -14.79
C GLU A 72 -3.26 -3.21 -15.60
N ASN A 73 -2.28 -4.02 -15.19
CA ASN A 73 -0.99 -4.09 -15.89
C ASN A 73 -0.31 -2.69 -16.02
N VAL A 74 -0.20 -1.98 -14.90
CA VAL A 74 0.40 -0.64 -14.84
C VAL A 74 1.77 -0.71 -14.19
N ILE A 75 2.76 -0.02 -14.78
CA ILE A 75 4.08 0.16 -14.18
C ILE A 75 4.18 1.57 -13.62
N VAL A 76 4.58 1.70 -12.36
CA VAL A 76 4.89 2.97 -11.71
C VAL A 76 6.42 3.06 -11.57
N ARG A 77 7.04 3.95 -12.34
CA ARG A 77 8.48 4.20 -12.33
C ARG A 77 8.94 4.85 -11.01
N PRO A 78 10.26 4.88 -10.72
CA PRO A 78 10.78 5.47 -9.49
C PRO A 78 10.36 6.92 -9.34
N GLN A 79 9.91 7.27 -8.15
CA GLN A 79 9.51 8.62 -7.77
C GLN A 79 10.36 9.09 -6.59
N PRO A 80 10.65 10.39 -6.49
CA PRO A 80 11.41 10.92 -5.36
C PRO A 80 10.66 10.75 -4.04
N ARG A 81 9.31 10.74 -4.03
CA ARG A 81 8.50 10.51 -2.82
C ARG A 81 7.78 9.16 -2.85
N MET A 82 6.59 9.05 -3.41
CA MET A 82 5.77 7.82 -3.34
C MET A 82 5.40 7.28 -4.72
N GLY A 83 5.28 5.96 -4.82
CA GLY A 83 4.76 5.33 -6.03
C GLY A 83 3.27 5.63 -6.19
N VAL A 84 2.47 5.14 -5.23
CA VAL A 84 1.02 5.35 -5.19
C VAL A 84 0.61 5.87 -3.81
N GLU A 85 -0.13 6.99 -3.78
CA GLU A 85 -0.76 7.53 -2.57
C GLU A 85 -2.26 7.71 -2.84
N VAL A 86 -3.09 7.01 -2.06
CA VAL A 86 -4.54 7.22 -2.03
C VAL A 86 -4.88 7.80 -0.67
N THR A 87 -5.27 9.08 -0.63
CA THR A 87 -5.65 9.75 0.61
C THR A 87 -7.09 10.23 0.59
N ASP A 88 -7.75 10.08 1.74
CA ASP A 88 -8.95 10.84 2.06
C ASP A 88 -8.54 12.08 2.84
N ARG A 89 -8.76 13.27 2.24
CA ARG A 89 -8.41 14.57 2.84
C ARG A 89 -9.66 15.30 3.36
N THR A 90 -10.74 14.57 3.61
CA THR A 90 -12.00 15.16 4.10
C THR A 90 -11.88 15.62 5.54
N SER A 91 -12.58 16.70 5.86
CA SER A 91 -12.60 17.31 7.20
C SER A 91 -13.96 17.24 7.89
N SER A 92 -14.99 16.79 7.16
CA SER A 92 -16.41 17.06 7.46
C SER A 92 -17.11 16.11 8.45
N GLY A 93 -16.41 15.52 9.41
CA GLY A 93 -17.03 14.67 10.45
C GLY A 93 -17.76 13.42 9.91
N ARG A 94 -17.40 13.00 8.71
CA ARG A 94 -18.00 11.86 7.99
C ARG A 94 -17.56 10.53 8.60
N THR A 95 -18.26 9.46 8.23
CA THR A 95 -17.92 8.09 8.64
C THR A 95 -17.49 7.20 7.47
N THR A 96 -17.57 7.71 6.24
CA THR A 96 -17.22 6.99 5.01
C THR A 96 -16.13 7.70 4.22
N ASN A 97 -15.30 6.91 3.55
CA ASN A 97 -14.26 7.41 2.65
C ASN A 97 -14.89 7.92 1.34
N ASN A 98 -14.34 9.00 0.80
CA ASN A 98 -14.70 9.51 -0.53
C ASN A 98 -13.98 8.77 -1.67
N TRP A 99 -13.04 7.89 -1.34
CA TRP A 99 -12.50 6.91 -2.26
C TRP A 99 -12.91 5.49 -1.87
N HIS A 100 -13.32 4.69 -2.86
CA HIS A 100 -13.80 3.31 -2.63
C HIS A 100 -13.91 2.53 -3.95
N HIS A 101 -13.96 1.20 -3.88
CA HIS A 101 -14.01 0.29 -5.04
C HIS A 101 -12.84 0.53 -6.01
N LEU A 102 -11.63 0.65 -5.48
CA LEU A 102 -10.43 0.73 -6.29
C LEU A 102 -9.86 -0.68 -6.51
N THR A 103 -9.40 -0.98 -7.71
CA THR A 103 -8.70 -2.23 -8.02
C THR A 103 -7.33 -1.94 -8.60
N PHE A 104 -6.30 -2.56 -8.01
CA PHE A 104 -4.94 -2.56 -8.54
C PHE A 104 -4.57 -4.00 -8.88
N ASP A 105 -4.47 -4.29 -10.17
CA ASP A 105 -4.32 -5.63 -10.70
C ASP A 105 -3.08 -5.73 -11.60
N ARG A 106 -2.13 -6.60 -11.25
CA ARG A 106 -0.84 -6.72 -11.96
C ARG A 106 -0.11 -5.38 -12.08
N VAL A 107 -0.15 -4.59 -11.00
CA VAL A 107 0.61 -3.34 -10.93
C VAL A 107 2.03 -3.65 -10.46
N THR A 108 3.03 -3.05 -11.11
CA THR A 108 4.43 -3.10 -10.68
C THR A 108 4.85 -1.71 -10.22
N ILE A 109 5.41 -1.62 -9.02
CA ILE A 109 5.93 -0.38 -8.45
C ILE A 109 7.43 -0.56 -8.26
N GLU A 110 8.20 0.14 -9.09
CA GLU A 110 9.67 0.16 -9.04
C GLU A 110 10.14 0.87 -7.75
N PRO A 111 11.42 0.79 -7.33
CA PRO A 111 11.84 1.32 -6.04
C PRO A 111 11.55 2.83 -5.83
N GLN A 112 10.87 3.16 -4.73
CA GLN A 112 10.39 4.51 -4.43
C GLN A 112 11.23 5.23 -3.35
N GLY A 113 11.24 6.57 -3.36
CA GLY A 113 12.03 7.36 -2.41
C GLY A 113 11.58 7.28 -0.95
N SER A 114 10.27 7.27 -0.68
CA SER A 114 9.68 7.09 0.64
C SER A 114 8.87 5.80 0.73
N GLU A 115 7.62 5.77 0.25
CA GLU A 115 6.73 4.62 0.38
C GLU A 115 6.28 4.14 -1.00
N ALA A 116 6.11 2.84 -1.20
CA ALA A 116 5.73 2.33 -2.51
C ALA A 116 4.23 2.48 -2.78
N PHE A 117 3.40 2.07 -1.83
CA PHE A 117 1.95 2.10 -1.95
C PHE A 117 1.32 2.45 -0.60
N SER A 118 0.52 3.50 -0.53
CA SER A 118 -0.18 3.91 0.69
C SER A 118 -1.68 4.14 0.44
N LEU A 119 -2.48 3.49 1.28
CA LEU A 119 -3.91 3.76 1.45
C LEU A 119 -4.14 4.46 2.78
N CYS A 120 -4.38 5.76 2.74
CA CYS A 120 -4.53 6.59 3.93
C CYS A 120 -5.92 7.20 4.00
N SER A 121 -6.64 6.90 5.08
CA SER A 121 -8.00 7.38 5.29
C SER A 121 -8.10 8.25 6.53
N ALA A 122 -8.77 9.40 6.41
CA ALA A 122 -9.28 10.12 7.57
C ALA A 122 -10.42 9.35 8.26
N MET A 123 -11.19 8.56 7.49
CA MET A 123 -12.41 7.89 7.92
C MET A 123 -12.28 6.35 7.87
N THR A 124 -13.04 5.64 8.70
CA THR A 124 -12.91 4.18 8.86
C THR A 124 -13.96 3.39 8.07
N GLY A 125 -14.56 4.02 7.06
CA GLY A 125 -15.53 3.38 6.17
C GLY A 125 -14.90 2.26 5.33
N ASP A 126 -15.71 1.25 5.02
CA ASP A 126 -15.31 0.18 4.11
C ASP A 126 -15.01 0.75 2.72
N THR A 127 -13.78 0.55 2.26
CA THR A 127 -13.29 1.04 0.98
C THR A 127 -13.50 0.04 -0.14
N ALA A 128 -13.80 -1.23 0.16
CA ALA A 128 -13.93 -2.32 -0.80
C ALA A 128 -12.81 -2.32 -1.87
N THR A 129 -11.58 -2.06 -1.44
CA THR A 129 -10.41 -1.94 -2.32
C THR A 129 -9.71 -3.27 -2.49
N THR A 130 -9.36 -3.62 -3.72
CA THR A 130 -8.75 -4.90 -4.09
C THR A 130 -7.37 -4.69 -4.68
N ILE A 131 -6.37 -5.41 -4.17
CA ILE A 131 -5.03 -5.52 -4.73
C ILE A 131 -4.83 -6.96 -5.17
N ARG A 132 -4.39 -7.16 -6.42
CA ARG A 132 -4.23 -8.48 -7.00
C ARG A 132 -2.97 -8.59 -7.83
N ASP A 133 -2.18 -9.64 -7.57
CA ASP A 133 -0.98 -9.99 -8.33
C ASP A 133 -0.01 -8.79 -8.53
N MET A 134 0.07 -7.91 -7.52
CA MET A 134 0.91 -6.70 -7.53
C MET A 134 2.34 -7.02 -7.10
N THR A 135 3.32 -6.30 -7.65
CA THR A 135 4.72 -6.36 -7.25
C THR A 135 5.21 -4.99 -6.78
N ILE A 136 5.85 -4.95 -5.61
CA ILE A 136 6.58 -3.81 -5.08
C ILE A 136 8.07 -4.19 -5.02
N GLU A 137 8.89 -3.51 -5.81
CA GLU A 137 10.31 -3.86 -5.99
C GLU A 137 11.22 -3.19 -4.94
N GLY A 138 10.72 -2.18 -4.25
CA GLY A 138 11.40 -1.57 -3.11
C GLY A 138 10.80 -0.23 -2.68
N SER A 139 11.30 0.30 -1.57
CA SER A 139 11.00 1.66 -1.12
C SER A 139 11.99 2.17 -0.08
N GLY A 140 11.99 3.49 0.13
CA GLY A 140 12.81 4.18 1.12
C GLY A 140 14.18 4.62 0.61
N ASN A 141 14.37 4.80 -0.69
CA ASN A 141 15.64 5.21 -1.30
C ASN A 141 16.08 6.66 -1.00
N ARG A 142 15.24 7.48 -0.35
CA ARG A 142 15.53 8.89 0.00
C ARG A 142 15.48 9.15 1.50
N PRO A 143 16.34 8.50 2.31
CA PRO A 143 16.41 8.73 3.76
C PRO A 143 16.84 10.15 4.12
N ASP A 144 17.49 10.85 3.19
CA ASP A 144 17.86 12.26 3.31
C ASP A 144 16.64 13.20 3.30
N LEU A 145 15.52 12.78 2.70
CA LEU A 145 14.29 13.57 2.63
C LEU A 145 13.15 13.02 3.49
N TYR A 146 13.07 11.70 3.63
CA TYR A 146 11.93 11.04 4.25
C TYR A 146 12.38 10.01 5.29
N SER A 147 11.88 10.13 6.51
CA SER A 147 12.09 9.16 7.59
C SER A 147 11.38 7.81 7.35
N TRP A 148 10.46 7.76 6.39
CA TRP A 148 9.60 6.63 6.04
C TRP A 148 10.21 5.81 4.90
N GLY A 149 9.89 4.52 4.85
CA GLY A 149 10.49 3.56 3.91
C GLY A 149 9.62 2.33 3.66
N GLN A 150 8.29 2.47 3.74
CA GLN A 150 7.37 1.33 3.81
C GLN A 150 7.01 0.81 2.42
N GLY A 151 6.80 -0.50 2.27
CA GLY A 151 6.34 -1.08 1.01
C GLY A 151 4.86 -0.78 0.78
N PHE A 152 4.03 -1.47 1.57
CA PHE A 152 2.59 -1.41 1.49
C PHE A 152 2.02 -0.88 2.81
N GLU A 153 1.40 0.30 2.76
CA GLU A 153 0.78 0.94 3.89
C GLU A 153 -0.75 0.92 3.79
N ILE A 154 -1.39 0.56 4.91
CA ILE A 154 -2.79 0.89 5.17
C ILE A 154 -2.84 1.71 6.45
N ASN A 155 -3.38 2.92 6.37
CA ASN A 155 -3.66 3.78 7.52
C ASN A 155 -5.16 4.07 7.57
N LYS A 156 -5.87 3.40 8.49
CA LYS A 156 -7.30 3.48 8.82
C LYS A 156 -8.28 3.03 7.73
N ALA A 157 -7.86 2.82 6.50
CA ALA A 157 -8.72 2.31 5.45
C ALA A 157 -9.20 0.89 5.78
N ARG A 158 -10.51 0.68 5.82
CA ARG A 158 -11.15 -0.60 6.15
C ARG A 158 -11.54 -1.37 4.88
N GLY A 159 -11.63 -2.70 4.96
CA GLY A 159 -12.17 -3.53 3.87
C GLY A 159 -11.25 -3.65 2.65
N VAL A 160 -9.95 -3.73 2.91
CA VAL A 160 -8.93 -3.97 1.88
C VAL A 160 -8.70 -5.46 1.72
N THR A 161 -8.79 -5.95 0.49
CA THR A 161 -8.46 -7.34 0.12
C THR A 161 -7.21 -7.35 -0.75
N VAL A 162 -6.23 -8.17 -0.36
CA VAL A 162 -4.96 -8.35 -1.06
C VAL A 162 -4.80 -9.82 -1.39
N ASP A 163 -4.57 -10.13 -2.66
CA ASP A 163 -4.35 -11.50 -3.13
C ASP A 163 -3.22 -11.56 -4.16
N GLY A 164 -2.08 -12.15 -3.80
CA GLY A 164 -0.92 -12.26 -4.69
C GLY A 164 0.02 -11.05 -4.68
N LEU A 165 0.19 -10.38 -3.54
CA LEU A 165 1.15 -9.27 -3.43
C LEU A 165 2.57 -9.79 -3.17
N THR A 166 3.53 -9.38 -4.01
CA THR A 166 4.96 -9.59 -3.79
C THR A 166 5.64 -8.28 -3.39
N ILE A 167 6.43 -8.31 -2.33
CA ILE A 167 7.20 -7.16 -1.83
C ILE A 167 8.65 -7.60 -1.66
N MET A 168 9.55 -6.94 -2.39
CA MET A 168 11.00 -7.05 -2.27
C MET A 168 11.51 -6.09 -1.17
N GLN A 169 12.83 -6.02 -0.96
CA GLN A 169 13.43 -5.28 0.15
C GLN A 169 13.00 -3.81 0.18
N THR A 170 12.48 -3.39 1.32
CA THR A 170 12.21 -1.98 1.65
C THR A 170 13.13 -1.53 2.78
N ARG A 171 13.38 -0.22 2.88
CA ARG A 171 14.17 0.34 4.01
C ARG A 171 13.42 0.18 5.34
N GLY A 172 12.11 0.33 5.31
CA GLY A 172 11.23 0.18 6.46
C GLY A 172 10.53 -1.17 6.48
N ALA A 173 9.26 -1.19 6.84
CA ALA A 173 8.42 -2.37 6.85
C ALA A 173 7.92 -2.74 5.45
N ALA A 174 7.74 -4.03 5.18
CA ALA A 174 7.03 -4.46 3.98
C ALA A 174 5.55 -4.10 4.10
N PHE A 175 4.97 -4.32 5.27
CA PHE A 175 3.60 -3.95 5.63
C PHE A 175 3.60 -2.98 6.81
N ASN A 176 3.01 -1.80 6.61
CA ASN A 176 2.70 -0.84 7.67
C ASN A 176 1.18 -0.74 7.81
N LEU A 177 0.61 -1.45 8.78
CA LEU A 177 -0.85 -1.60 8.94
C LEU A 177 -1.31 -0.88 10.21
N GLN A 178 -2.07 0.19 10.07
CA GLN A 178 -2.48 1.02 11.19
C GLN A 178 -3.99 1.18 11.17
N GLY A 179 -4.68 0.56 12.12
CA GLY A 179 -6.09 0.83 12.37
C GLY A 179 -6.28 2.07 13.25
N PRO A 180 -7.52 2.56 13.36
CA PRO A 180 -7.85 3.73 14.18
C PRO A 180 -7.76 3.41 15.68
N ARG A 181 -8.17 2.20 16.08
CA ARG A 181 -8.34 1.72 17.46
C ARG A 181 -8.35 0.20 17.49
N ALA A 182 -7.89 -0.36 18.60
CA ALA A 182 -7.82 -1.80 18.83
C ALA A 182 -9.14 -2.55 18.60
N ASP A 183 -10.30 -1.96 18.90
CA ASP A 183 -11.62 -2.59 18.81
C ASP A 183 -12.26 -2.51 17.42
N THR A 184 -11.59 -1.91 16.44
CA THR A 184 -12.11 -1.79 15.08
C THR A 184 -11.76 -3.03 14.27
N ASP A 185 -12.78 -3.80 13.87
CA ASP A 185 -12.61 -4.85 12.86
C ASP A 185 -12.27 -4.21 11.51
N MET A 186 -11.03 -4.39 11.07
CA MET A 186 -10.51 -3.75 9.86
C MET A 186 -10.95 -4.46 8.57
N LEU A 187 -11.52 -5.66 8.65
CA LEU A 187 -11.87 -6.50 7.50
C LEU A 187 -10.73 -6.73 6.50
N TRP A 188 -9.48 -6.54 6.92
CA TRP A 188 -8.35 -6.77 6.02
C TRP A 188 -8.18 -8.27 5.76
N ARG A 189 -7.92 -8.61 4.50
CA ARG A 189 -7.68 -9.98 4.07
C ARG A 189 -6.47 -10.01 3.17
N PHE A 190 -5.44 -10.73 3.59
CA PHE A 190 -4.23 -10.93 2.81
C PHE A 190 -4.05 -12.43 2.50
N SER A 191 -3.94 -12.76 1.23
CA SER A 191 -3.65 -14.11 0.76
C SER A 191 -2.57 -14.12 -0.31
N ARG A 192 -1.87 -15.26 -0.41
CA ARG A 192 -0.77 -15.48 -1.37
C ARG A 192 0.28 -14.36 -1.34
N VAL A 193 0.56 -13.81 -0.16
CA VAL A 193 1.58 -12.77 0.00
C VAL A 193 2.98 -13.37 -0.06
N MET A 194 3.91 -12.66 -0.69
CA MET A 194 5.34 -12.93 -0.61
C MET A 194 6.08 -11.65 -0.23
N ALA A 195 6.45 -11.49 1.04
CA ALA A 195 7.33 -10.41 1.48
C ALA A 195 8.71 -10.99 1.81
N ASP A 196 9.65 -10.91 0.87
CA ASP A 196 11.02 -11.37 1.06
C ASP A 196 11.99 -10.19 1.07
N MET A 197 12.30 -9.70 2.27
CA MET A 197 13.15 -8.53 2.45
C MET A 197 14.63 -8.81 2.16
N ARG A 198 15.01 -10.03 1.77
CA ARG A 198 16.39 -10.34 1.34
C ARG A 198 16.59 -10.10 -0.15
N VAL A 199 15.51 -10.21 -0.92
CA VAL A 199 15.53 -10.00 -2.36
C VAL A 199 15.49 -8.50 -2.58
N ARG A 200 16.48 -7.97 -3.28
CA ARG A 200 16.67 -6.55 -3.50
C ARG A 200 16.75 -6.30 -5.00
N ASP A 201 15.94 -5.38 -5.48
CA ASP A 201 16.02 -4.86 -6.83
C ASP A 201 17.32 -4.04 -7.03
N ASP A 202 17.82 -3.95 -8.25
CA ASP A 202 19.07 -3.22 -8.53
C ASP A 202 18.96 -1.71 -8.30
N GLN A 203 17.76 -1.14 -8.37
CA GLN A 203 17.48 0.26 -8.08
C GLN A 203 17.12 0.53 -6.62
N GLN A 204 16.86 -0.49 -5.80
CA GLN A 204 16.74 -0.31 -4.36
C GLN A 204 18.15 -0.04 -3.82
N THR A 205 18.43 1.15 -3.28
CA THR A 205 19.77 1.56 -2.82
C THR A 205 19.96 1.39 -1.32
N GLU A 206 18.88 1.55 -0.55
CA GLU A 206 18.92 1.48 0.91
C GLU A 206 18.57 0.07 1.43
N PRO A 207 19.34 -0.48 2.39
CA PRO A 207 19.01 -1.74 3.03
C PRO A 207 17.82 -1.59 3.98
N MET A 208 17.19 -2.72 4.33
CA MET A 208 16.23 -2.75 5.43
C MET A 208 16.89 -2.28 6.73
N GLY A 209 16.26 -1.31 7.40
CA GLY A 209 16.73 -0.70 8.62
C GLY A 209 16.70 -1.67 9.81
N SER A 210 17.64 -1.49 10.74
CA SER A 210 17.82 -2.43 11.86
C SER A 210 16.70 -2.45 12.88
N ALA A 211 15.91 -1.39 12.93
CA ALA A 211 14.70 -1.31 13.75
C ALA A 211 13.43 -1.66 12.98
N ALA A 212 13.50 -1.96 11.68
CA ALA A 212 12.32 -2.25 10.87
C ALA A 212 11.87 -3.71 11.05
N GLN A 213 10.56 -3.94 10.98
CA GLN A 213 9.95 -5.27 10.96
C GLN A 213 9.29 -5.52 9.61
N VAL A 214 9.11 -6.77 9.19
CA VAL A 214 8.46 -7.05 7.90
C VAL A 214 6.97 -6.70 7.98
N VAL A 215 6.29 -7.11 9.05
CA VAL A 215 4.89 -6.77 9.33
C VAL A 215 4.82 -5.89 10.59
N TYR A 216 4.57 -4.60 10.41
CA TYR A 216 4.18 -3.71 11.49
C TYR A 216 2.66 -3.55 11.49
N CYS A 217 2.00 -3.84 12.61
CA CYS A 217 0.57 -3.66 12.76
C CYS A 217 0.23 -2.98 14.08
N LYS A 218 -0.68 -2.01 14.03
CA LYS A 218 -1.11 -1.24 15.20
C LYS A 218 -2.62 -1.02 15.22
N ASN A 219 -3.23 -1.09 16.41
CA ASN A 219 -4.61 -0.66 16.69
C ASN A 219 -5.65 -1.28 15.73
N ALA A 220 -5.66 -2.61 15.59
CA ALA A 220 -6.55 -3.30 14.65
C ALA A 220 -7.10 -4.60 15.24
N THR A 221 -8.32 -4.97 14.83
CA THR A 221 -8.94 -6.28 15.16
C THR A 221 -9.30 -7.07 13.90
N GLY A 222 -9.29 -8.40 14.03
CA GLY A 222 -10.15 -9.30 13.22
C GLY A 222 -9.72 -9.55 11.78
N TRP A 223 -8.47 -9.28 11.43
CA TRP A 223 -7.95 -9.42 10.06
C TRP A 223 -7.23 -10.76 9.84
N ARG A 224 -7.04 -11.13 8.57
CA ARG A 224 -6.40 -12.39 8.17
C ARG A 224 -5.19 -12.17 7.28
N PHE A 225 -4.15 -12.96 7.48
CA PHE A 225 -2.92 -12.91 6.69
C PHE A 225 -2.37 -14.30 6.42
N SER A 226 -2.01 -14.56 5.17
CA SER A 226 -1.37 -15.80 4.75
C SER A 226 -0.39 -15.56 3.61
N GLY A 227 0.69 -16.34 3.60
CA GLY A 227 1.80 -16.15 2.66
C GLY A 227 3.16 -16.45 3.27
N THR A 228 4.19 -15.82 2.75
CA THR A 228 5.58 -15.96 3.22
C THR A 228 6.13 -14.61 3.66
N VAL A 229 6.74 -14.58 4.85
CA VAL A 229 7.36 -13.39 5.44
C VAL A 229 8.81 -13.71 5.77
N VAL A 230 9.73 -13.02 5.11
CA VAL A 230 11.17 -13.19 5.31
C VAL A 230 11.82 -11.86 5.68
N THR A 231 12.46 -11.82 6.85
CA THR A 231 13.21 -10.63 7.29
C THR A 231 14.59 -10.59 6.62
N ALA A 232 15.07 -9.39 6.30
CA ALA A 232 16.46 -9.18 5.89
C ALA A 232 17.41 -9.50 7.06
N PRO A 233 18.67 -9.88 6.82
CA PRO A 233 19.65 -10.08 7.89
C PRO A 233 19.86 -8.86 8.80
N THR A 234 19.71 -7.65 8.23
CA THR A 234 19.83 -6.40 8.97
C THR A 234 18.59 -6.03 9.75
N GLY A 235 17.42 -6.58 9.43
CA GLY A 235 16.13 -6.20 10.03
C GLY A 235 15.93 -6.70 11.46
N SER A 236 14.98 -6.10 12.17
CA SER A 236 14.70 -6.40 13.57
C SER A 236 14.05 -7.78 13.73
N HIS A 237 12.74 -7.88 13.45
CA HIS A 237 11.91 -9.05 13.69
C HIS A 237 10.95 -9.28 12.51
N ASN A 238 10.29 -10.44 12.44
CA ASN A 238 9.32 -10.70 11.39
C ASN A 238 8.09 -9.81 11.54
N GLY A 239 7.64 -9.57 12.77
CA GLY A 239 6.52 -8.68 13.01
C GLY A 239 6.54 -7.96 14.35
N TYR A 240 5.77 -6.89 14.42
CA TYR A 240 5.50 -6.10 15.62
C TYR A 240 4.02 -5.74 15.66
N LEU A 241 3.32 -6.26 16.67
CA LEU A 241 1.90 -6.07 16.89
C LEU A 241 1.68 -5.19 18.12
N ASP A 242 1.14 -4.00 17.91
CA ASP A 242 0.89 -2.98 18.93
C ASP A 242 -0.61 -2.77 19.12
N ASN A 243 -1.16 -3.23 20.25
CA ASN A 243 -2.59 -3.12 20.54
C ASN A 243 -3.45 -3.75 19.40
N VAL A 244 -3.08 -4.98 19.01
CA VAL A 244 -3.73 -5.76 17.93
C VAL A 244 -4.42 -6.98 18.52
N HIS A 245 -5.66 -7.24 18.10
CA HIS A 245 -6.44 -8.36 18.63
C HIS A 245 -7.01 -9.26 17.54
N GLY A 246 -7.04 -10.57 17.81
CA GLY A 246 -7.76 -11.52 16.96
C GLY A 246 -7.24 -11.62 15.51
N ALA A 247 -5.99 -11.23 15.25
CA ALA A 247 -5.38 -11.40 13.95
C ALA A 247 -5.08 -12.89 13.69
N ASP A 248 -5.45 -13.38 12.50
CA ASP A 248 -5.25 -14.77 12.10
C ASP A 248 -4.15 -14.88 11.04
N PHE A 249 -3.03 -15.49 11.42
CA PHE A 249 -1.88 -15.72 10.53
C PHE A 249 -1.83 -17.15 9.98
N THR A 250 -2.92 -17.91 10.05
CA THR A 250 -2.96 -19.30 9.57
C THR A 250 -2.54 -19.39 8.11
N GLY A 251 -1.62 -20.30 7.80
CA GLY A 251 -1.02 -20.41 6.47
C GLY A 251 0.11 -19.43 6.19
N THR A 252 0.62 -18.72 7.21
CA THR A 252 1.83 -17.90 7.09
C THR A 252 3.08 -18.70 7.40
N THR A 253 4.06 -18.64 6.50
CA THR A 253 5.43 -19.12 6.73
C THR A 253 6.32 -17.96 7.14
N TRP A 254 6.91 -18.05 8.33
CA TRP A 254 7.80 -17.04 8.89
C TRP A 254 9.25 -17.50 8.81
N LEU A 255 10.12 -16.70 8.19
CA LEU A 255 11.53 -17.02 8.04
C LEU A 255 12.40 -15.85 8.51
N ARG A 256 13.43 -16.17 9.28
CA ARG A 256 14.43 -15.19 9.72
C ARG A 256 15.82 -15.79 9.56
N PRO A 257 16.59 -15.40 8.54
CA PRO A 257 17.93 -15.94 8.33
C PRO A 257 18.81 -15.79 9.58
N GLY A 258 19.49 -16.86 9.96
CA GLY A 258 20.44 -16.86 11.09
C GLY A 258 19.81 -16.77 12.49
N SER A 259 18.48 -16.75 12.63
CA SER A 259 17.82 -16.72 13.93
C SER A 259 16.43 -17.35 13.90
N LYS A 260 15.78 -17.50 15.05
CA LYS A 260 14.39 -17.96 15.08
C LYS A 260 13.45 -16.84 14.61
N PRO A 261 12.44 -17.13 13.78
CA PRO A 261 11.40 -16.16 13.46
C PRO A 261 10.72 -15.67 14.74
N TYR A 262 10.34 -14.40 14.75
CA TYR A 262 9.79 -13.77 15.95
C TYR A 262 8.82 -12.65 15.61
N VAL A 263 7.70 -12.61 16.34
CA VAL A 263 6.72 -11.53 16.29
C VAL A 263 6.54 -10.97 17.71
N SER A 264 6.80 -9.67 17.88
CA SER A 264 6.55 -8.98 19.14
C SER A 264 5.09 -8.65 19.29
N GLN A 265 4.54 -8.82 20.49
CA GLN A 265 3.17 -8.46 20.85
C GLN A 265 3.22 -7.55 22.08
N VAL A 266 2.68 -6.32 21.96
CA VAL A 266 2.74 -5.30 23.00
C VAL A 266 1.39 -4.62 23.22
N ASN A 267 1.32 -3.80 24.27
CA ASN A 267 0.18 -2.93 24.58
C ASN A 267 -1.17 -3.64 24.59
N GLY A 268 -1.21 -4.84 25.21
CA GLY A 268 -2.44 -5.61 25.38
C GLY A 268 -2.84 -6.48 24.19
N SER A 269 -1.99 -6.58 23.15
CA SER A 269 -2.22 -7.48 22.01
C SER A 269 -2.56 -8.89 22.48
N SER A 270 -3.64 -9.47 21.94
CA SER A 270 -4.20 -10.71 22.45
C SER A 270 -5.08 -11.42 21.42
N GLY A 271 -5.23 -12.74 21.56
CA GLY A 271 -6.05 -13.54 20.63
C GLY A 271 -5.50 -13.64 19.21
N ASN A 272 -4.28 -13.17 18.95
CA ASN A 272 -3.60 -13.36 17.67
C ASN A 272 -3.09 -14.81 17.58
N ILE A 273 -3.32 -15.49 16.46
CA ILE A 273 -3.04 -16.93 16.31
C ILE A 273 -2.08 -17.20 15.14
N ALA A 274 -1.45 -18.38 15.14
CA ALA A 274 -0.51 -18.84 14.11
C ALA A 274 0.73 -17.92 13.90
N LEU A 275 1.14 -17.27 14.97
CA LEU A 275 2.44 -16.58 15.08
C LEU A 275 3.57 -17.63 15.24
N PRO A 276 4.83 -17.30 14.87
CA PRO A 276 5.97 -18.21 14.98
C PRO A 276 6.40 -18.52 16.41
#